data_AF-A0A369VNZ0-F1
#
_entry.id   AF-A0A369VNZ0-F1
#
_cell.length_a   1.000
_cell.length_b   1.000
_cell.length_c   1.000
_cell.angle_alpha   90.00
_cell.angle_beta   90.00
_cell.angle_gamma   90.00
#
_symmetry.space_group_name_H-M   'P 1'
#
loop_
_entity.id
_entity.type
_entity.pdbx_description
1 polymer ?
#
loop_
_entity_poly.entity_id
_entity_poly.type
_entity_poly.pdbx_seq_one_letter_code
_entity_poly.pdbx_strand_id
1 'polypeptide(L)'
;MTFRADEAARAGYEEVEKYLVPRPRDADEAQRARSRRALEDIADGLGPVVDRYPSWHPLVRNHDSRHPVTVPSDRCGYKGLDHTRFFVNGFITCPYGDGQEVLDSVLALPRHHAAYITAEKLDVQFYNPQTTPILVKCHWEELFPDHMIPLSVAVPLLLEKEVPCWTWSQVAETWESMRSYFLGAPHGARSSLFVSQETGQGIKKVWETLIYTGMFGPIKV
;
A
#
# COMPACT_ATOMS: atom_id res chain seq x y z
N MET A 1 13.12 1.99 -19.48
CA MET A 1 13.97 2.50 -18.39
C MET A 1 13.96 1.47 -17.27
N THR A 2 15.13 1.13 -16.74
CA THR A 2 15.25 0.29 -15.54
C THR A 2 14.65 1.05 -14.36
N PHE A 3 13.70 0.43 -13.65
CA PHE A 3 13.16 1.01 -12.43
C PHE A 3 14.26 1.08 -11.37
N ARG A 4 14.51 2.28 -10.85
CA ARG A 4 15.53 2.55 -9.84
C ARG A 4 14.87 2.61 -8.47
N ALA A 5 14.73 1.44 -7.85
CA ALA A 5 14.03 1.28 -6.58
C ALA A 5 14.61 2.20 -5.49
N ASP A 6 15.94 2.27 -5.38
CA ASP A 6 16.63 3.07 -4.36
C ASP A 6 16.38 4.58 -4.52
N GLU A 7 16.40 5.08 -5.76
CA GLU A 7 16.10 6.50 -6.03
C GLU A 7 14.65 6.83 -5.69
N ALA A 8 13.72 5.95 -6.03
CA ALA A 8 12.30 6.11 -5.71
C ALA A 8 12.04 6.06 -4.21
N ALA A 9 12.68 5.12 -3.49
CA ALA A 9 12.58 5.00 -2.04
C ALA A 9 13.11 6.26 -1.33
N ARG A 10 14.28 6.77 -1.73
CA ARG A 10 14.87 7.99 -1.16
C ARG A 10 13.98 9.22 -1.43
N ALA A 11 13.53 9.39 -2.68
CA ALA A 11 12.67 10.52 -3.04
C ALA A 11 11.36 10.51 -2.25
N GLY A 12 10.72 9.34 -2.11
CA GLY A 12 9.51 9.18 -1.32
C GLY A 12 9.72 9.51 0.16
N TYR A 13 10.84 9.06 0.74
CA TYR A 13 11.18 9.39 2.13
C TYR A 13 11.35 10.90 2.35
N GLU A 14 12.11 11.58 1.48
CA GLU A 14 12.29 13.04 1.56
C GLU A 14 10.97 13.81 1.46
N GLU A 15 10.01 13.34 0.66
CA GLU A 15 8.68 13.95 0.56
C GLU A 15 7.87 13.76 1.85
N VAL A 16 7.85 12.53 2.38
CA VAL A 16 7.14 12.21 3.62
C VAL A 16 7.72 12.96 4.81
N GLU A 17 9.05 13.07 4.90
CA GLU A 17 9.71 13.85 5.96
C GLU A 17 9.28 15.31 5.90
N LYS A 18 9.32 15.94 4.72
CA LYS A 18 8.87 17.33 4.54
C LYS A 18 7.39 17.53 4.89
N TYR A 19 6.58 16.49 4.74
CA TYR A 19 5.14 16.54 5.00
C TYR A 19 4.78 16.29 6.48
N LEU A 20 5.35 15.24 7.08
CA LEU A 20 5.00 14.79 8.43
C LEU A 20 5.83 15.47 9.52
N VAL A 21 7.04 15.94 9.25
CA VAL A 21 7.79 16.70 10.27
C VAL A 21 7.13 18.08 10.41
N PRO A 22 6.60 18.45 11.60
CA PRO A 22 5.85 19.69 11.76
C PRO A 22 6.70 20.91 11.43
N ARG A 23 6.09 21.95 10.85
CA ARG A 23 6.81 23.17 10.45
C ARG A 23 7.43 23.89 11.67
N PRO A 24 8.47 24.72 11.51
CA PRO A 24 9.11 25.43 12.63
C PRO A 24 8.19 26.34 13.43
N ARG A 25 7.07 26.78 12.84
CA ARG A 25 6.03 27.57 13.54
C ARG A 25 5.14 26.72 14.47
N ASP A 26 5.10 25.41 14.22
CA ASP A 26 4.18 24.46 14.84
C ASP A 26 4.90 23.51 15.82
N ALA A 27 6.25 23.50 15.83
CA ALA A 27 7.09 22.72 16.72
C ALA A 27 8.50 23.33 16.82
N ASP A 28 9.10 23.27 18.01
CA ASP A 28 10.51 23.63 18.21
C ASP A 28 11.46 22.57 17.61
N GLU A 29 12.77 22.87 17.60
CA GLU A 29 13.74 21.96 16.97
C GLU A 29 13.90 20.64 17.73
N ALA A 30 13.68 20.62 19.05
CA ALA A 30 13.74 19.38 19.83
C ALA A 30 12.58 18.45 19.46
N GLN A 31 11.37 18.99 19.31
CA GLN A 31 10.19 18.25 18.88
C GLN A 31 10.31 17.80 17.42
N ARG A 32 10.84 18.65 16.54
CA ARG A 32 11.13 18.28 15.15
C ARG A 32 12.16 17.17 15.06
N ALA A 33 13.22 17.21 15.86
CA ALA A 33 14.21 16.14 15.94
C ALA A 33 13.59 14.81 16.43
N ARG A 34 12.72 14.85 17.44
CA ARG A 34 11.95 13.67 17.87
C ARG A 34 11.07 13.12 16.76
N SER A 35 10.44 14.00 15.99
CA SER A 35 9.58 13.62 14.86
C SER A 35 10.39 12.93 13.75
N ARG A 36 11.52 13.52 13.34
CA ARG A 36 12.42 12.90 12.34
C ARG A 36 12.86 11.51 12.77
N ARG A 37 13.34 11.38 14.01
CA ARG A 37 13.78 10.09 14.54
C ARG A 37 12.67 9.04 14.56
N ALA A 38 11.46 9.43 15.01
CA ALA A 38 10.32 8.52 15.00
C ALA A 38 9.95 8.10 13.56
N LEU A 39 10.05 9.01 12.59
CA LEU A 39 9.79 8.70 11.18
C LEU A 39 10.84 7.74 10.60
N GLU A 40 12.12 7.93 10.93
CA GLU A 40 13.21 7.02 10.57
C GLU A 40 12.94 5.61 11.12
N ASP A 41 12.67 5.49 12.42
CA ASP A 41 12.38 4.22 13.09
C ASP A 41 11.14 3.51 12.47
N ILE A 42 10.11 4.29 12.09
CA ILE A 42 8.92 3.74 11.41
C ILE A 42 9.24 3.29 9.98
N ALA A 43 10.01 4.06 9.23
CA ALA A 43 10.38 3.72 7.86
C ALA A 43 11.26 2.46 7.81
N ASP A 44 12.18 2.30 8.76
CA ASP A 44 12.98 1.08 8.91
C ASP A 44 12.10 -0.15 9.16
N GLY A 45 10.99 0.00 9.90
CA GLY A 45 10.05 -1.08 10.18
C GLY A 45 9.03 -1.36 9.05
N LEU A 46 8.56 -0.32 8.36
CA LEU A 46 7.53 -0.45 7.32
C LEU A 46 8.08 -0.65 5.92
N GLY A 47 9.35 -0.36 5.70
CA GLY A 47 9.97 -0.31 4.39
C GLY A 47 9.73 1.01 3.65
N PRO A 48 10.09 1.07 2.35
CA PRO A 48 10.04 2.30 1.56
C PRO A 48 8.67 2.97 1.48
N VAL A 49 8.68 4.28 1.25
CA VAL A 49 7.47 5.07 0.92
C VAL A 49 6.94 4.67 -0.46
N VAL A 50 5.61 4.60 -0.57
CA VAL A 50 4.88 4.23 -1.78
C VAL A 50 3.77 5.24 -2.06
N ASP A 51 3.37 5.37 -3.32
CA ASP A 51 2.24 6.24 -3.69
C ASP A 51 0.92 5.49 -3.61
N ARG A 52 0.93 4.21 -4.00
CA ARG A 52 -0.24 3.34 -4.11
C ARG A 52 0.12 1.89 -3.91
N TYR A 53 -0.77 1.13 -3.31
CA TYR A 53 -0.66 -0.31 -3.14
C TYR A 53 -1.14 -1.07 -4.38
N PRO A 54 -0.66 -2.30 -4.60
CA PRO A 54 -1.36 -3.25 -5.45
C PRO A 54 -2.81 -3.44 -4.95
N SER A 55 -3.78 -3.60 -5.85
CA SER A 55 -5.20 -3.79 -5.49
C SER A 55 -5.42 -5.02 -4.60
N TRP A 56 -4.61 -6.05 -4.77
CA TRP A 56 -4.65 -7.28 -3.99
C TRP A 56 -3.96 -7.18 -2.61
N HIS A 57 -3.28 -6.06 -2.31
CA HIS A 57 -2.55 -5.88 -1.07
C HIS A 57 -3.50 -5.83 0.15
N PRO A 58 -3.18 -6.47 1.29
CA PRO A 58 -4.05 -6.54 2.48
C PRO A 58 -4.58 -5.17 2.93
N LEU A 59 -3.75 -4.14 2.86
CA LEU A 59 -4.14 -2.77 3.24
C LEU A 59 -5.24 -2.14 2.38
N VAL A 60 -5.51 -2.64 1.17
CA VAL A 60 -6.54 -2.04 0.29
C VAL A 60 -7.51 -3.06 -0.29
N ARG A 61 -7.30 -4.37 -0.07
CA ARG A 61 -8.08 -5.43 -0.71
C ARG A 61 -9.56 -5.43 -0.36
N ASN A 62 -10.01 -4.83 0.74
CA ASN A 62 -11.41 -4.88 1.16
C ASN A 62 -12.33 -3.90 0.39
N HIS A 63 -12.09 -3.74 -0.91
CA HIS A 63 -12.88 -2.92 -1.83
C HIS A 63 -13.85 -3.74 -2.68
N ASP A 64 -14.82 -3.05 -3.29
CA ASP A 64 -15.67 -3.59 -4.34
C ASP A 64 -14.83 -3.98 -5.58
N SER A 65 -14.88 -5.26 -5.96
CA SER A 65 -14.14 -5.80 -7.11
C SER A 65 -14.46 -5.10 -8.44
N ARG A 66 -15.63 -4.46 -8.58
CA ARG A 66 -15.96 -3.66 -9.78
C ARG A 66 -15.28 -2.29 -9.80
N HIS A 67 -14.84 -1.83 -8.64
CA HIS A 67 -14.24 -0.51 -8.46
C HIS A 67 -12.99 -0.63 -7.59
N PRO A 68 -11.90 -1.24 -8.11
CA PRO A 68 -10.70 -1.49 -7.34
C PRO A 68 -10.10 -0.19 -6.80
N VAL A 69 -9.59 -0.25 -5.57
CA VAL A 69 -8.88 0.86 -4.94
C VAL A 69 -7.45 0.45 -4.64
N THR A 70 -6.55 1.43 -4.72
CA THR A 70 -5.11 1.26 -4.53
C THR A 70 -4.55 2.17 -3.44
N VAL A 71 -5.44 2.89 -2.74
CA VAL A 71 -5.11 3.72 -1.57
C VAL A 71 -6.09 3.43 -0.43
N PRO A 72 -5.64 3.40 0.83
CA PRO A 72 -6.49 3.33 2.00
C PRO A 72 -7.56 4.43 1.98
N SER A 73 -8.82 4.05 2.16
CA SER A 73 -9.98 4.94 2.17
C SER A 73 -11.20 4.24 2.77
N ASP A 74 -12.31 4.96 2.90
CA ASP A 74 -13.62 4.42 3.28
C ASP A 74 -14.07 3.29 2.35
N ARG A 75 -13.72 3.36 1.07
CA ARG A 75 -13.98 2.35 0.04
C ARG A 75 -13.29 1.01 0.27
N CYS A 76 -12.30 0.94 1.17
CA CYS A 76 -11.70 -0.32 1.62
C CYS A 76 -11.72 -0.51 3.14
N GLY A 77 -12.60 0.23 3.82
CA GLY A 77 -12.94 -0.01 5.23
C GLY A 77 -12.33 0.96 6.23
N TYR A 78 -11.46 1.90 5.83
CA TYR A 78 -10.83 2.84 6.76
C TYR A 78 -11.65 4.12 6.92
N LYS A 79 -11.90 4.53 8.16
CA LYS A 79 -12.64 5.75 8.48
C LYS A 79 -11.75 6.75 9.20
N GLY A 80 -12.07 8.03 9.06
CA GLY A 80 -11.35 9.11 9.73
C GLY A 80 -9.88 9.26 9.26
N LEU A 81 -9.51 8.78 8.08
CA LEU A 81 -8.18 9.01 7.55
C LEU A 81 -8.01 10.48 7.14
N ASP A 82 -6.89 11.07 7.54
CA ASP A 82 -6.47 12.40 7.09
C ASP A 82 -4.94 12.50 7.05
N HIS A 83 -4.41 13.37 6.19
CA HIS A 83 -2.98 13.62 6.06
C HIS A 83 -2.13 12.34 5.97
N THR A 84 -2.60 11.37 5.17
CA THR A 84 -2.05 10.01 5.15
C THR A 84 -0.80 9.90 4.26
N ARG A 85 0.18 9.10 4.69
CA ARG A 85 1.38 8.73 3.93
C ARG A 85 1.63 7.23 3.99
N PHE A 86 1.94 6.64 2.85
CA PHE A 86 1.97 5.20 2.67
C PHE A 86 3.39 4.67 2.59
N PHE A 87 3.58 3.49 3.15
CA PHE A 87 4.79 2.68 3.11
C PHE A 87 4.43 1.27 2.65
N VAL A 88 5.40 0.46 2.23
CA VAL A 88 5.17 -0.91 1.74
C VAL A 88 4.30 -1.72 2.70
N ASN A 89 4.64 -1.72 4.00
CA ASN A 89 3.95 -2.55 5.00
C ASN A 89 3.02 -1.76 5.95
N GLY A 90 2.64 -0.54 5.61
CA GLY A 90 1.79 0.25 6.51
C GLY A 90 1.62 1.68 6.08
N PHE A 91 0.93 2.48 6.88
CA PHE A 91 0.78 3.90 6.62
C PHE A 91 0.65 4.69 7.92
N ILE A 92 0.99 5.97 7.84
CA ILE A 92 0.76 6.95 8.92
C ILE A 92 -0.38 7.86 8.48
N THR A 93 -1.32 8.13 9.38
CA THR A 93 -2.38 9.12 9.17
C THR A 93 -2.42 10.07 10.36
N CYS A 94 -2.72 11.34 10.13
CA CYS A 94 -2.78 12.38 11.17
C CYS A 94 -4.17 13.05 11.17
N PRO A 95 -5.23 12.34 11.59
CA PRO A 95 -6.56 12.93 11.76
C PRO A 95 -6.61 14.03 12.80
N TYR A 96 -7.45 15.03 12.55
CA TYR A 96 -7.90 15.95 13.58
C TYR A 96 -8.86 15.25 14.55
N GLY A 97 -8.68 15.48 15.85
CA GLY A 97 -9.42 14.79 16.91
C GLY A 97 -8.61 13.67 17.57
N ASP A 98 -9.28 12.70 18.19
CA ASP A 98 -8.64 11.63 18.96
C ASP A 98 -8.19 10.42 18.12
N GLY A 99 -8.58 10.37 16.85
CA GLY A 99 -8.27 9.31 15.90
C GLY A 99 -8.95 7.96 16.19
N GLN A 100 -9.96 7.90 17.05
CA GLN A 100 -10.60 6.63 17.43
C GLN A 100 -11.29 5.94 16.24
N GLU A 101 -11.86 6.71 15.31
CA GLU A 101 -12.49 6.16 14.09
C GLU A 101 -11.51 5.32 13.26
N VAL A 102 -10.22 5.72 13.21
CA VAL A 102 -9.19 4.97 12.49
C VAL A 102 -8.96 3.64 13.18
N LEU A 103 -8.76 3.64 14.50
CA LEU A 103 -8.52 2.43 15.30
C LEU A 103 -9.67 1.44 15.19
N ASP A 104 -10.91 1.92 15.35
CA ASP A 104 -12.12 1.11 15.26
C ASP A 104 -12.28 0.52 13.86
N SER A 105 -11.98 1.32 12.82
CA SER A 105 -12.05 0.86 11.43
C SER A 105 -11.05 -0.26 11.14
N VAL A 106 -9.82 -0.16 11.67
CA VAL A 106 -8.79 -1.20 11.53
C VAL A 106 -9.19 -2.47 12.26
N LEU A 107 -9.73 -2.36 13.47
CA LEU A 107 -10.22 -3.50 14.23
C LEU A 107 -11.37 -4.24 13.52
N ALA A 108 -12.21 -3.49 12.80
CA ALA A 108 -13.34 -4.02 12.05
C ALA A 108 -12.96 -4.65 10.70
N LEU A 109 -11.70 -4.53 10.25
CA LEU A 109 -11.28 -5.10 8.97
C LEU A 109 -11.41 -6.63 8.97
N PRO A 110 -11.91 -7.22 7.87
CA PRO A 110 -11.90 -8.67 7.68
C PRO A 110 -10.49 -9.24 7.83
N ARG A 111 -10.36 -10.30 8.64
CA ARG A 111 -9.10 -11.03 8.78
C ARG A 111 -8.78 -11.80 7.50
N HIS A 112 -7.49 -11.87 7.19
CA HIS A 112 -6.96 -12.70 6.10
C HIS A 112 -5.86 -13.61 6.64
N HIS A 113 -5.73 -14.82 6.11
CA HIS A 113 -4.71 -15.77 6.57
C HIS A 113 -3.30 -15.40 6.10
N ALA A 114 -3.16 -14.54 5.09
CA ALA A 114 -1.84 -14.11 4.58
C ALA A 114 -1.23 -12.95 5.38
N ALA A 115 -2.06 -12.15 6.07
CA ALA A 115 -1.64 -10.99 6.82
C ALA A 115 -2.73 -10.49 7.78
N TYR A 116 -2.31 -9.85 8.87
CA TYR A 116 -3.19 -9.12 9.78
C TYR A 116 -2.76 -7.65 9.91
N ILE A 117 -3.71 -6.78 10.26
CA ILE A 117 -3.50 -5.33 10.31
C ILE A 117 -3.72 -4.85 11.75
N THR A 118 -2.83 -3.98 12.22
CA THR A 118 -2.92 -3.35 13.54
C THR A 118 -2.83 -1.84 13.41
N ALA A 119 -3.37 -1.11 14.39
CA ALA A 119 -3.21 0.34 14.48
C ALA A 119 -2.85 0.77 15.91
N GLU A 120 -2.00 1.78 16.02
CA GLU A 120 -1.61 2.36 17.30
C GLU A 120 -1.48 3.88 17.20
N LYS A 121 -1.82 4.61 18.27
CA LYS A 121 -1.53 6.03 18.39
C LYS A 121 -0.05 6.21 18.66
N LEU A 122 0.59 7.17 18.00
CA LEU A 122 1.99 7.47 18.21
C LEU A 122 2.14 8.58 19.26
N ASP A 123 3.07 8.40 20.20
CA ASP A 123 3.48 9.45 21.14
C ASP A 123 4.53 10.38 20.50
N VAL A 124 4.14 11.01 19.39
CA VAL A 124 4.95 11.98 18.65
C VAL A 124 4.03 12.97 17.95
N GLN A 125 4.54 14.17 17.66
CA GLN A 125 3.81 15.14 16.85
C GLN A 125 4.21 14.95 15.38
N PHE A 126 3.27 14.50 14.56
CA PHE A 126 3.40 14.58 13.10
C PHE A 126 2.39 15.56 12.52
N TYR A 127 2.76 16.15 11.40
CA TYR A 127 2.02 17.10 10.58
C TYR A 127 1.66 18.41 11.30
N ASN A 128 0.83 18.34 12.34
CA ASN A 128 0.25 19.49 13.03
C ASN A 128 -0.09 19.14 14.50
N PRO A 129 0.07 20.08 15.47
CA PRO A 129 -0.11 19.79 16.90
C PRO A 129 -1.55 19.46 17.31
N GLN A 130 -2.55 19.74 16.45
CA GLN A 130 -3.96 19.41 16.71
C GLN A 130 -4.39 18.07 16.08
N THR A 131 -3.45 17.30 15.55
CA THR A 131 -3.72 15.98 14.98
C THR A 131 -3.22 14.87 15.90
N THR A 132 -3.84 13.70 15.80
CA THR A 132 -3.40 12.48 16.50
C THR A 132 -2.75 11.54 15.49
N PRO A 133 -1.41 11.42 15.45
CA PRO A 133 -0.76 10.52 14.52
C PRO A 133 -1.05 9.06 14.86
N ILE A 134 -1.49 8.30 13.87
CA ILE A 134 -1.79 6.88 13.99
C ILE A 134 -0.96 6.12 12.97
N LEU A 135 -0.32 5.06 13.45
CA LEU A 135 0.44 4.12 12.66
C LEU A 135 -0.39 2.87 12.42
N VAL A 136 -0.67 2.58 11.15
CA VAL A 136 -1.31 1.34 10.72
C VAL A 136 -0.25 0.43 10.11
N LYS A 137 -0.15 -0.80 10.60
CA LYS A 137 0.85 -1.80 10.19
C LYS A 137 0.16 -3.02 9.59
N CYS A 138 0.69 -3.51 8.48
CA CYS A 138 0.36 -4.79 7.88
C CYS A 138 1.46 -5.79 8.26
N HIS A 139 1.08 -6.82 9.01
CA HIS A 139 1.95 -7.90 9.40
C HIS A 139 1.67 -9.10 8.50
N TRP A 140 2.67 -9.47 7.72
CA TRP A 140 2.59 -10.60 6.82
C TRP A 140 3.01 -11.89 7.54
N GLU A 141 2.33 -13.00 7.22
CA GLU A 141 2.77 -14.32 7.70
C GLU A 141 4.03 -14.80 6.98
N GLU A 142 4.16 -14.48 5.69
CA GLU A 142 5.30 -14.84 4.86
C GLU A 142 5.76 -13.65 3.99
N LEU A 143 7.02 -13.24 4.16
CA LEU A 143 7.73 -12.28 3.30
C LEU A 143 9.16 -12.75 3.04
N PHE A 144 9.76 -12.26 1.96
CA PHE A 144 11.20 -12.37 1.79
C PHE A 144 11.95 -11.51 2.83
N PRO A 145 13.22 -11.85 3.15
CA PRO A 145 14.03 -11.07 4.10
C PRO A 145 14.26 -9.60 3.70
N ASP A 146 14.11 -9.27 2.41
CA ASP A 146 14.21 -7.92 1.87
C ASP A 146 12.84 -7.19 1.81
N HIS A 147 11.84 -7.73 2.51
CA HIS A 147 10.46 -7.25 2.56
C HIS A 147 9.69 -7.32 1.23
N MET A 148 10.25 -7.95 0.20
CA MET A 148 9.51 -8.20 -1.03
C MET A 148 8.50 -9.33 -0.84
N ILE A 149 7.35 -9.17 -1.50
CA ILE A 149 6.26 -10.15 -1.44
C ILE A 149 6.59 -11.30 -2.41
N PRO A 150 6.66 -12.55 -1.93
CA PRO A 150 6.97 -13.68 -2.78
C PRO A 150 5.84 -14.01 -3.75
N LEU A 151 6.19 -14.63 -4.88
CA LEU A 151 5.22 -15.05 -5.90
C LEU A 151 4.12 -15.97 -5.34
N SER A 152 4.49 -16.84 -4.39
CA SER A 152 3.58 -17.75 -3.69
C SER A 152 2.52 -17.04 -2.86
N VAL A 153 2.72 -15.78 -2.50
CA VAL A 153 1.76 -14.94 -1.76
C VAL A 153 1.04 -13.99 -2.70
N ALA A 154 1.78 -13.31 -3.59
CA ALA A 154 1.21 -12.31 -4.50
C ALA A 154 0.19 -12.91 -5.47
N VAL A 155 0.48 -14.08 -6.06
CA VAL A 155 -0.41 -14.70 -7.07
C VAL A 155 -1.75 -15.14 -6.44
N PRO A 156 -1.81 -15.88 -5.33
CA PRO A 156 -3.09 -16.22 -4.72
C PRO A 156 -3.94 -14.99 -4.37
N LEU A 157 -3.35 -13.97 -3.76
CA LEU A 157 -4.07 -12.73 -3.41
C LEU A 157 -4.60 -12.00 -4.66
N LEU A 158 -3.83 -11.98 -5.73
CA LEU A 158 -4.28 -11.42 -7.02
C LEU A 158 -5.42 -12.25 -7.61
N LEU A 159 -5.32 -13.57 -7.62
CA LEU A 159 -6.35 -14.44 -8.19
C LEU A 159 -7.68 -14.35 -7.42
N GLU A 160 -7.63 -14.21 -6.09
CA GLU A 160 -8.81 -13.96 -5.26
C GLU A 160 -9.58 -12.69 -5.69
N LYS A 161 -8.87 -11.71 -6.26
CA LYS A 161 -9.46 -10.45 -6.74
C LYS A 161 -9.88 -10.48 -8.18
N GLU A 162 -9.01 -10.99 -9.05
CA GLU A 162 -9.18 -10.81 -10.49
C GLU A 162 -9.97 -11.95 -11.14
N VAL A 163 -9.90 -13.18 -10.61
CA VAL A 163 -10.66 -14.29 -11.20
C VAL A 163 -12.16 -14.02 -11.15
N PRO A 164 -12.79 -13.64 -10.02
CA PRO A 164 -14.25 -13.41 -9.95
C PRO A 164 -14.80 -12.45 -11.02
N CYS A 165 -13.97 -11.54 -11.52
CA CYS A 165 -14.32 -10.58 -12.57
C CYS A 165 -14.83 -11.23 -13.86
N TRP A 166 -14.51 -12.50 -14.14
CA TRP A 166 -15.00 -13.23 -15.32
C TRP A 166 -16.53 -13.22 -15.44
N THR A 167 -17.23 -13.08 -14.31
CA THR A 167 -18.70 -13.08 -14.27
C THR A 167 -19.35 -11.78 -14.74
N TRP A 168 -18.60 -10.68 -14.86
CA TRP A 168 -19.12 -9.38 -15.32
C TRP A 168 -18.24 -8.65 -16.34
N SER A 169 -16.99 -9.08 -16.53
CA SER A 169 -16.09 -8.50 -17.53
C SER A 169 -16.60 -8.73 -18.94
N GLN A 170 -16.47 -7.71 -19.78
CA GLN A 170 -16.78 -7.78 -21.21
C GLN A 170 -15.54 -7.84 -22.08
N VAL A 171 -14.38 -7.51 -21.51
CA VAL A 171 -13.08 -7.50 -22.19
C VAL A 171 -12.00 -8.00 -21.24
N ALA A 172 -10.95 -8.58 -21.83
CA ALA A 172 -9.74 -8.95 -21.11
C ALA A 172 -8.73 -7.80 -21.14
N GLU A 173 -8.53 -7.16 -19.99
CA GLU A 173 -7.54 -6.09 -19.82
C GLU A 173 -6.11 -6.64 -19.94
N THR A 174 -5.22 -5.92 -20.62
CA THR A 174 -3.85 -6.40 -20.87
C THR A 174 -2.94 -6.17 -19.66
N TRP A 175 -1.75 -6.77 -19.68
CA TRP A 175 -0.71 -6.41 -18.70
C TRP A 175 -0.43 -4.90 -18.65
N GLU A 176 -0.44 -4.22 -19.80
CA GLU A 176 -0.08 -2.81 -19.85
C GLU A 176 -1.13 -1.91 -19.18
N SER A 177 -2.42 -2.27 -19.24
CA SER A 177 -3.47 -1.55 -18.53
C SER A 177 -3.57 -1.93 -17.05
N MET A 178 -3.24 -3.17 -16.69
CA MET A 178 -3.39 -3.67 -15.31
C MET A 178 -2.13 -3.58 -14.43
N ARG A 179 -0.93 -3.46 -15.01
CA ARG A 179 0.33 -3.54 -14.25
C ARG A 179 0.42 -2.57 -13.06
N SER A 180 -0.18 -1.39 -13.15
CA SER A 180 -0.20 -0.42 -12.04
C SER A 180 -1.06 -0.90 -10.86
N TYR A 181 -2.16 -1.62 -11.13
CA TYR A 181 -2.97 -2.27 -10.10
C TYR A 181 -2.28 -3.49 -9.51
N PHE A 182 -1.45 -4.19 -10.30
CA PHE A 182 -0.77 -5.40 -9.82
C PHE A 182 0.54 -5.12 -9.10
N LEU A 183 1.24 -4.04 -9.45
CA LEU A 183 2.55 -3.69 -8.91
C LEU A 183 2.50 -2.57 -7.87
N GLY A 184 1.37 -1.85 -7.77
CA GLY A 184 1.30 -0.61 -6.99
C GLY A 184 2.12 0.51 -7.64
N ALA A 185 2.47 1.53 -6.88
CA ALA A 185 3.33 2.61 -7.33
C ALA A 185 4.28 3.08 -6.20
N PRO A 186 5.53 3.43 -6.53
CA PRO A 186 6.12 3.48 -7.86
C PRO A 186 6.51 2.08 -8.39
N HIS A 187 6.51 1.93 -9.72
CA HIS A 187 6.79 0.64 -10.36
C HIS A 187 7.52 0.79 -11.70
N GLY A 188 8.26 -0.26 -12.06
CA GLY A 188 8.81 -0.50 -13.38
C GLY A 188 7.86 -1.27 -14.29
N ALA A 189 8.41 -1.81 -15.38
CA ALA A 189 7.63 -2.64 -16.30
C ALA A 189 7.14 -3.96 -15.65
N ARG A 190 7.91 -4.52 -14.71
CA ARG A 190 7.71 -5.86 -14.11
C ARG A 190 8.25 -5.98 -12.68
N SER A 191 8.46 -4.87 -11.99
CA SER A 191 8.95 -4.82 -10.61
C SER A 191 8.43 -3.57 -9.94
N SER A 192 8.43 -3.53 -8.61
CA SER A 192 8.10 -2.36 -7.81
C SER A 192 8.79 -2.44 -6.46
N LEU A 193 8.45 -1.54 -5.55
CA LEU A 193 8.89 -1.62 -4.15
C LEU A 193 8.23 -2.78 -3.37
N PHE A 194 7.20 -3.41 -3.95
CA PHE A 194 6.48 -4.55 -3.35
C PHE A 194 7.00 -5.90 -3.84
N VAL A 195 7.40 -5.98 -5.11
CA VAL A 195 7.73 -7.25 -5.76
C VAL A 195 8.98 -7.14 -6.63
N SER A 196 9.80 -8.20 -6.59
CA SER A 196 11.00 -8.33 -7.42
C SER A 196 10.65 -8.46 -8.91
N GLN A 197 11.65 -8.31 -9.77
CA GLN A 197 11.48 -8.51 -11.21
C GLN A 197 11.04 -9.93 -11.56
N GLU A 198 11.54 -10.93 -10.84
CA GLU A 198 11.15 -12.33 -11.01
C GLU A 198 9.66 -12.52 -10.64
N THR A 199 9.26 -12.02 -9.47
CA THR A 199 7.87 -12.08 -9.01
C THR A 199 6.93 -11.37 -9.97
N GLY A 200 7.23 -10.13 -10.38
CA GLY A 200 6.40 -9.41 -11.33
C GLY A 200 6.34 -10.06 -12.72
N GLN A 201 7.42 -10.70 -13.18
CA GLN A 201 7.40 -11.51 -14.40
C GLN A 201 6.53 -12.78 -14.26
N GLY A 202 6.52 -13.39 -13.07
CA GLY A 202 5.62 -14.50 -12.73
C GLY A 202 4.15 -14.07 -12.75
N ILE A 203 3.81 -12.97 -12.09
CA ILE A 203 2.46 -12.39 -12.09
C ILE A 203 2.00 -12.13 -13.53
N LYS A 204 2.86 -11.48 -14.33
CA LYS A 204 2.56 -11.19 -15.74
C LYS A 204 2.20 -12.46 -16.52
N LYS A 205 2.99 -13.54 -16.38
CA LYS A 205 2.74 -14.81 -17.09
C LYS A 205 1.39 -15.42 -16.69
N VAL A 206 1.05 -15.39 -15.40
CA VAL A 206 -0.25 -15.87 -14.91
C VAL A 206 -1.39 -15.05 -15.52
N TRP A 207 -1.30 -13.71 -15.45
CA TRP A 207 -2.33 -12.83 -16.02
C TRP A 207 -2.51 -13.03 -17.52
N GLU A 208 -1.43 -13.07 -18.28
CA GLU A 208 -1.46 -13.33 -19.72
C GLU A 208 -2.12 -14.67 -20.03
N THR A 209 -1.80 -15.71 -19.25
CA THR A 209 -2.44 -17.03 -19.41
C THR A 209 -3.95 -16.94 -19.21
N LEU A 210 -4.42 -16.25 -18.16
CA LEU A 210 -5.85 -16.10 -17.89
C LEU A 210 -6.58 -15.37 -19.02
N ILE A 211 -6.06 -14.24 -19.50
CA ILE A 211 -6.74 -13.46 -20.55
C ILE A 211 -6.77 -14.21 -21.89
N TYR A 212 -5.76 -15.03 -22.20
CA TYR A 212 -5.74 -15.84 -23.43
C TYR A 212 -6.71 -17.03 -23.40
N THR A 213 -7.26 -17.40 -22.24
CA THR A 213 -8.35 -18.39 -22.19
C THR A 213 -9.66 -17.88 -22.78
N GLY A 214 -9.81 -16.56 -22.92
CA GLY A 214 -11.07 -15.92 -23.31
C GLY A 214 -12.08 -15.76 -22.18
N MET A 215 -11.74 -16.13 -20.93
CA MET A 215 -12.70 -16.11 -19.80
C MET A 215 -13.26 -14.73 -19.45
N PHE A 216 -12.55 -13.65 -19.80
CA PHE A 216 -12.99 -12.26 -19.56
C PHE A 216 -13.61 -11.60 -20.80
N GLY A 217 -13.75 -12.34 -21.91
CA GLY A 217 -14.15 -11.79 -23.22
C GLY A 217 -12.95 -11.48 -24.14
N PRO A 218 -13.16 -10.76 -25.25
CA PRO A 218 -12.10 -10.39 -26.19
C PRO A 218 -11.03 -9.51 -25.52
N ILE A 219 -9.78 -9.65 -25.98
CA ILE A 219 -8.66 -8.83 -25.49
C ILE A 219 -8.90 -7.37 -25.87
N LYS A 220 -8.74 -6.47 -24.89
CA LYS A 220 -8.83 -5.02 -25.09
C LYS A 220 -7.56 -4.53 -25.80
N VAL A 221 -7.70 -4.22 -27.09
CA VAL A 221 -6.63 -3.65 -27.93
C VAL A 221 -6.56 -2.13 -27.75
#